data_AF-A0A1H8RU52-F1
#
_entry.id   AF-A0A1H8RU52-F1
#
_cell.length_a   1.000
_cell.length_b   1.000
_cell.length_c   1.000
_cell.angle_alpha   90.00
_cell.angle_beta   90.00
_cell.angle_gamma   90.00
#
_symmetry.space_group_name_H-M   'P 1'
#
loop_
_entity.id
_entity.type
_entity.pdbx_description
1 polymer ?
#
loop_
_entity_poly.entity_id
_entity_poly.type
_entity_poly.pdbx_seq_one_letter_code
_entity_poly.pdbx_strand_id
1 'polypeptide(L)'
;MKKIKGAGLLLSALLLVLLGAACGGGGPEATSSQPANSLSGAAVSPSPAASPGGSSAAGEHGQAAGSAQPGDVRRTLEISFPFVRQDGIATNQFAVWIEDGSGRFVNTLYATRFIATGGYKLRPEAIPTWVEHSGLAQASPEEADAVSGATLSSGQLKFAWDCKDQDGNPVPDGTYRFYVEGTTRWENRILYEGTIAVGKERTESEADVKYTTDEAAQSGMIGQVTAVYMP
;
A
#
# COMPACT_ATOMS: atom_id res chain seq x y z
N MET A 1 -27.50 -23.98 48.67
CA MET A 1 -28.84 -24.39 48.23
C MET A 1 -29.50 -23.24 47.47
N LYS A 2 -30.07 -23.53 46.28
CA LYS A 2 -31.02 -22.74 45.44
C LYS A 2 -30.55 -21.35 44.93
N LYS A 3 -30.15 -21.19 43.66
CA LYS A 3 -30.96 -20.97 42.41
C LYS A 3 -32.03 -19.87 42.58
N ILE A 4 -32.13 -18.86 41.70
CA ILE A 4 -32.98 -18.79 40.48
C ILE A 4 -32.54 -17.53 39.66
N LYS A 5 -31.99 -17.63 38.44
CA LYS A 5 -32.60 -17.42 37.09
C LYS A 5 -33.54 -16.21 36.91
N GLY A 6 -33.21 -15.31 35.98
CA GLY A 6 -34.13 -14.34 35.40
C GLY A 6 -33.63 -13.88 34.02
N ALA A 7 -34.20 -14.45 32.96
CA ALA A 7 -34.00 -14.02 31.57
C ALA A 7 -34.97 -12.88 31.26
N GLY A 8 -34.47 -11.80 30.65
CA GLY A 8 -35.28 -10.70 30.12
C GLY A 8 -34.99 -10.54 28.63
N LEU A 9 -35.84 -11.15 27.81
CA LEU A 9 -35.92 -10.94 26.37
C LEU A 9 -36.82 -9.70 26.16
N LEU A 10 -36.30 -8.62 25.58
CA LEU A 10 -37.11 -7.51 25.10
C LEU A 10 -36.87 -7.32 23.60
N LEU A 11 -37.83 -7.86 22.84
CA LEU A 11 -38.13 -7.48 21.46
C LEU A 11 -38.53 -5.99 21.46
N SER A 12 -37.89 -5.18 20.64
CA SER A 12 -38.46 -3.93 20.17
C SER A 12 -38.30 -3.87 18.66
N ALA A 13 -39.40 -4.16 17.98
CA ALA A 13 -39.63 -3.81 16.60
C ALA A 13 -39.90 -2.31 16.52
N LEU A 14 -39.21 -1.58 15.64
CA LEU A 14 -39.72 -0.31 15.16
C LEU A 14 -39.58 -0.22 13.64
N LEU A 15 -40.77 -0.07 13.06
CA LEU A 15 -41.16 0.10 11.67
C LEU A 15 -40.59 1.42 11.12
N LEU A 16 -40.00 1.43 9.93
CA LEU A 16 -39.86 2.66 9.15
C LEU A 16 -40.52 2.51 7.77
N VAL A 17 -41.42 3.44 7.51
CA VAL A 17 -42.38 3.51 6.42
C VAL A 17 -41.74 4.07 5.16
N LEU A 18 -41.99 3.41 4.03
CA LEU A 18 -41.80 3.93 2.67
C LEU A 18 -43.05 4.71 2.23
N LEU A 19 -42.86 5.86 1.56
CA LEU A 19 -43.68 6.52 0.51
C LEU A 19 -43.12 7.97 0.38
N GLY A 20 -42.96 8.62 -0.77
CA GLY A 20 -43.39 8.36 -2.13
C GLY A 20 -42.81 9.41 -3.09
N ALA A 21 -43.24 9.33 -4.35
CA ALA A 21 -42.76 10.02 -5.54
C ALA A 21 -42.72 11.56 -5.49
N ALA A 22 -41.81 12.14 -6.27
CA ALA A 22 -41.92 13.50 -6.79
C ALA A 22 -41.68 13.50 -8.31
N CYS A 23 -42.67 14.03 -9.02
CA CYS A 23 -42.72 14.25 -10.47
C CYS A 23 -42.00 15.54 -10.89
N GLY A 24 -41.60 15.59 -12.17
CA GLY A 24 -41.29 16.82 -12.92
C GLY A 24 -39.94 16.70 -13.64
N GLY A 25 -39.79 16.91 -14.95
CA GLY A 25 -40.69 17.39 -16.00
C GLY A 25 -39.80 17.90 -17.16
N GLY A 26 -40.29 17.80 -18.41
CA GLY A 26 -39.80 18.58 -19.55
C GLY A 26 -38.94 17.83 -20.59
N GLY A 27 -39.56 17.46 -21.72
CA GLY A 27 -38.89 17.41 -23.04
C GLY A 27 -38.78 18.83 -23.66
N PRO A 28 -38.38 19.02 -24.94
CA PRO A 28 -38.49 18.07 -26.05
C PRO A 28 -37.23 17.88 -26.92
N GLU A 29 -37.38 17.00 -27.92
CA GLU A 29 -36.50 16.60 -29.01
C GLU A 29 -35.73 17.71 -29.75
N ALA A 30 -34.53 17.39 -30.26
CA ALA A 30 -34.05 17.85 -31.57
C ALA A 30 -32.91 16.96 -32.13
N THR A 31 -33.26 16.27 -33.22
CA THR A 31 -32.52 15.98 -34.46
C THR A 31 -31.04 15.57 -34.49
N SER A 32 -30.83 14.45 -35.19
CA SER A 32 -29.69 14.08 -36.04
C SER A 32 -28.95 15.25 -36.72
N SER A 33 -27.61 15.22 -36.69
CA SER A 33 -26.74 15.43 -37.88
C SER A 33 -25.26 15.08 -37.61
N GLN A 34 -24.72 14.11 -38.35
CA GLN A 34 -23.33 14.08 -38.85
C GLN A 34 -23.39 14.58 -40.32
N PRO A 35 -22.32 15.12 -40.97
CA PRO A 35 -20.95 14.56 -40.95
C PRO A 35 -19.75 15.55 -41.06
N ALA A 36 -18.57 14.95 -40.91
CA ALA A 36 -17.23 15.23 -41.48
C ALA A 36 -16.82 16.67 -41.88
N ASN A 37 -15.65 17.11 -41.39
CA ASN A 37 -14.60 17.51 -42.31
C ASN A 37 -13.18 17.31 -41.74
N SER A 38 -12.36 16.72 -42.60
CA SER A 38 -10.91 16.53 -42.48
C SER A 38 -10.15 17.83 -42.72
N LEU A 39 -8.88 17.87 -42.30
CA LEU A 39 -7.67 18.47 -42.93
C LEU A 39 -6.68 18.84 -41.80
N SER A 40 -5.62 18.05 -41.61
CA SER A 40 -4.29 18.20 -42.24
C SER A 40 -3.49 19.36 -41.65
N GLY A 41 -2.39 19.01 -40.97
CA GLY A 41 -1.42 19.96 -40.41
C GLY A 41 -0.28 19.21 -39.74
N ALA A 42 0.74 18.89 -40.53
CA ALA A 42 1.92 18.14 -40.15
C ALA A 42 2.95 18.98 -39.38
N ALA A 43 3.77 18.25 -38.59
CA ALA A 43 5.17 18.50 -38.21
C ALA A 43 5.44 19.76 -37.35
N VAL A 44 6.34 19.79 -36.36
CA VAL A 44 7.75 19.33 -36.36
C VAL A 44 8.26 19.27 -34.91
N SER A 45 9.10 18.26 -34.63
CA SER A 45 10.04 18.22 -33.51
C SER A 45 11.20 19.20 -33.71
N PRO A 46 11.90 19.62 -32.64
CA PRO A 46 13.31 19.98 -32.76
C PRO A 46 14.20 19.03 -31.94
N SER A 47 15.18 18.44 -32.63
CA SER A 47 16.37 17.82 -32.04
C SER A 47 17.53 18.85 -32.01
N PRO A 48 18.57 18.66 -31.19
CA PRO A 48 19.51 19.70 -30.80
C PRO A 48 20.69 19.87 -31.76
N ALA A 49 21.24 21.09 -31.81
CA ALA A 49 22.46 21.42 -32.55
C ALA A 49 23.69 21.40 -31.64
N ALA A 50 24.73 20.71 -32.11
CA ALA A 50 26.10 20.75 -31.59
C ALA A 50 26.95 21.74 -32.40
N SER A 51 28.03 22.30 -31.80
CA SER A 51 29.23 22.83 -32.50
C SER A 51 30.36 23.27 -31.51
N PRO A 52 31.63 23.43 -31.95
CA PRO A 52 32.77 22.66 -31.38
C PRO A 52 34.04 23.48 -30.99
N GLY A 53 35.08 22.75 -30.53
CA GLY A 53 36.53 23.12 -30.54
C GLY A 53 37.23 23.01 -29.17
N GLY A 54 38.42 22.43 -28.95
CA GLY A 54 39.45 21.76 -29.76
C GLY A 54 40.62 21.27 -28.86
N SER A 55 41.42 20.29 -29.35
CA SER A 55 42.79 19.80 -29.02
C SER A 55 43.53 20.23 -27.74
N SER A 56 44.44 19.48 -27.09
CA SER A 56 45.15 18.20 -27.25
C SER A 56 46.10 18.06 -26.04
N ALA A 57 46.38 16.86 -25.52
CA ALA A 57 47.73 16.39 -25.08
C ALA A 57 47.66 15.08 -24.29
N ALA A 58 48.74 14.30 -24.43
CA ALA A 58 48.87 12.88 -24.17
C ALA A 58 49.14 12.47 -22.70
N GLY A 59 48.93 11.18 -22.43
CA GLY A 59 49.37 10.49 -21.22
C GLY A 59 48.88 9.05 -21.18
N GLU A 60 49.61 8.12 -21.81
CA GLU A 60 49.54 6.69 -21.49
C GLU A 60 49.96 6.47 -20.03
N HIS A 61 49.18 5.72 -19.24
CA HIS A 61 49.65 4.85 -18.17
C HIS A 61 48.54 3.88 -17.73
N GLY A 62 48.85 2.59 -17.81
CA GLY A 62 48.53 1.64 -16.75
C GLY A 62 47.13 1.03 -16.72
N GLN A 63 47.10 -0.29 -16.92
CA GLN A 63 46.08 -1.19 -16.38
C GLN A 63 45.77 -0.84 -14.92
N ALA A 64 44.49 -0.67 -14.61
CA ALA A 64 43.94 -1.07 -13.34
C ALA A 64 42.55 -1.65 -13.62
N ALA A 65 42.47 -2.98 -13.55
CA ALA A 65 41.20 -3.66 -13.34
C ALA A 65 40.54 -2.97 -12.15
N GLY A 66 39.42 -2.30 -12.39
CA GLY A 66 38.61 -1.73 -11.34
C GLY A 66 38.26 -2.86 -10.39
N SER A 67 38.91 -2.87 -9.24
CA SER A 67 38.55 -3.72 -8.12
C SER A 67 37.09 -3.44 -7.84
N ALA A 68 36.23 -4.41 -8.17
CA ALA A 68 34.90 -4.49 -7.60
C ALA A 68 35.12 -4.44 -6.09
N GLN A 69 34.75 -3.32 -5.47
CA GLN A 69 34.68 -3.26 -4.03
C GLN A 69 33.75 -4.40 -3.58
N PRO A 70 34.10 -5.14 -2.52
CA PRO A 70 33.18 -6.11 -1.94
C PRO A 70 31.86 -5.39 -1.68
N GLY A 71 30.80 -5.82 -2.38
CA GLY A 71 29.48 -5.25 -2.23
C GLY A 71 29.10 -5.34 -0.76
N ASP A 72 28.78 -4.19 -0.17
CA ASP A 72 28.13 -4.08 1.12
C ASP A 72 26.91 -5.00 1.09
N VAL A 73 27.02 -6.17 1.74
CA VAL A 73 25.90 -7.12 1.84
C VAL A 73 24.91 -6.45 2.76
N ARG A 74 23.95 -5.74 2.18
CA ARG A 74 22.95 -5.01 2.93
C ARG A 74 21.93 -6.01 3.46
N ARG A 75 21.91 -6.18 4.79
CA ARG A 75 20.85 -6.93 5.47
C ARG A 75 19.49 -6.46 4.99
N THR A 76 18.60 -7.40 4.67
CA THR A 76 17.32 -7.10 4.03
C THR A 76 16.24 -8.01 4.59
N LEU A 77 15.07 -7.44 4.86
CA LEU A 77 13.84 -8.17 5.16
C LEU A 77 12.89 -8.05 3.95
N GLU A 78 12.50 -9.18 3.35
CA GLU A 78 11.45 -9.22 2.32
C GLU A 78 10.14 -9.72 2.93
N ILE A 79 9.05 -8.98 2.75
CA ILE A 79 7.68 -9.42 3.04
C ILE A 79 6.99 -9.72 1.71
N SER A 80 6.33 -10.87 1.62
CA SER A 80 5.69 -11.30 0.39
C SER A 80 4.31 -11.90 0.61
N PHE A 81 3.40 -11.69 -0.35
CA PHE A 81 2.07 -12.29 -0.35
C PHE A 81 1.44 -12.28 -1.76
N PRO A 82 0.57 -13.26 -2.07
CA PRO A 82 -0.32 -13.18 -3.22
C PRO A 82 -1.34 -12.05 -3.04
N PHE A 83 -1.55 -11.25 -4.08
CA PHE A 83 -2.55 -10.20 -4.12
C PHE A 83 -3.51 -10.42 -5.28
N VAL A 84 -4.81 -10.30 -5.02
CA VAL A 84 -5.86 -10.33 -6.03
C VAL A 84 -6.64 -9.03 -5.95
N ARG A 85 -6.50 -8.21 -6.99
CA ARG A 85 -7.24 -6.97 -7.12
C ARG A 85 -8.74 -7.24 -7.22
N GLN A 86 -9.50 -6.50 -6.43
CA GLN A 86 -10.96 -6.55 -6.32
C GLN A 86 -11.61 -5.49 -7.21
N ASP A 87 -12.82 -5.75 -7.66
CA ASP A 87 -13.59 -4.81 -8.47
C ASP A 87 -14.53 -3.92 -7.65
N GLY A 88 -14.83 -2.76 -8.22
CA GLY A 88 -15.78 -1.79 -7.67
C GLY A 88 -15.13 -0.72 -6.79
N ILE A 89 -15.98 0.14 -6.25
CA ILE A 89 -15.57 1.27 -5.41
C ILE A 89 -15.11 0.78 -4.03
N ALA A 90 -14.31 1.61 -3.37
CA ALA A 90 -13.93 1.39 -1.97
C ALA A 90 -13.10 0.12 -1.72
N THR A 91 -12.39 -0.37 -2.73
CA THR A 91 -11.62 -1.62 -2.67
C THR A 91 -10.11 -1.37 -2.77
N ASN A 92 -9.32 -2.41 -2.55
CA ASN A 92 -7.88 -2.47 -2.85
C ASN A 92 -7.01 -1.44 -2.12
N GLN A 93 -7.40 -1.01 -0.92
CA GLN A 93 -6.51 -0.21 -0.10
C GLN A 93 -5.69 -1.16 0.77
N PHE A 94 -4.38 -0.97 0.84
CA PHE A 94 -3.54 -1.76 1.75
C PHE A 94 -2.26 -1.01 2.12
N ALA A 95 -1.67 -1.43 3.24
CA ALA A 95 -0.37 -0.96 3.69
C ALA A 95 0.48 -2.12 4.21
N VAL A 96 1.81 -1.93 4.15
CA VAL A 96 2.83 -2.84 4.64
C VAL A 96 3.79 -2.02 5.50
N TRP A 97 3.99 -2.43 6.75
CA TRP A 97 4.85 -1.69 7.67
C TRP A 97 5.55 -2.61 8.67
N ILE A 98 6.55 -2.03 9.35
CA ILE A 98 7.37 -2.66 10.36
C ILE A 98 7.23 -1.92 11.69
N GLU A 99 7.19 -2.68 12.77
CA GLU A 99 7.36 -2.20 14.14
C GLU A 99 8.48 -2.96 14.83
N ASP A 100 9.02 -2.37 15.90
CA ASP A 100 9.95 -3.08 16.76
C ASP A 100 9.22 -4.11 17.66
N GLY A 101 9.98 -4.93 18.38
CA GLY A 101 9.43 -5.92 19.29
C GLY A 101 8.53 -5.34 20.40
N SER A 102 8.63 -4.05 20.70
CA SER A 102 7.77 -3.35 21.66
C SER A 102 6.50 -2.76 21.05
N GLY A 103 6.36 -2.77 19.73
CA GLY A 103 5.21 -2.25 19.00
C GLY A 103 5.34 -0.76 18.68
N ARG A 104 6.57 -0.24 18.70
CA ARG A 104 6.83 1.12 18.22
C ARG A 104 7.01 1.07 16.71
N PHE A 105 6.37 2.00 16.02
CA PHE A 105 6.50 2.17 14.59
C PHE A 105 7.95 2.39 14.17
N VAL A 106 8.38 1.68 13.12
CA VAL A 106 9.74 1.76 12.58
C VAL A 106 9.73 2.37 11.18
N ASN A 107 8.95 1.79 10.27
CA ASN A 107 8.89 2.26 8.89
C ASN A 107 7.66 1.73 8.14
N THR A 108 7.14 2.50 7.18
CA THR A 108 6.17 2.02 6.17
C THR A 108 6.94 1.60 4.93
N LEU A 109 6.71 0.38 4.44
CA LEU A 109 7.31 -0.11 3.21
C LEU A 109 6.46 0.24 1.98
N TYR A 110 5.15 0.28 2.17
CA TYR A 110 4.20 0.65 1.13
C TYR A 110 2.85 1.02 1.74
N ALA A 111 2.19 2.01 1.16
CA ALA A 111 0.77 2.27 1.34
C ALA A 111 0.14 2.66 0.01
N THR A 112 -1.11 2.26 -0.20
CA THR A 112 -1.86 2.71 -1.38
C THR A 112 -2.05 4.23 -1.36
N ARG A 113 -1.75 4.87 -2.50
CA ARG A 113 -1.69 6.34 -2.61
C ARG A 113 -2.93 7.05 -2.10
N PHE A 114 -4.13 6.54 -2.40
CA PHE A 114 -5.36 7.19 -1.96
C PHE A 114 -5.38 7.41 -0.43
N ILE A 115 -5.02 6.41 0.36
CA ILE A 115 -4.96 6.57 1.82
C ILE A 115 -3.77 7.42 2.22
N ALA A 116 -2.58 7.14 1.69
CA ALA A 116 -1.36 7.87 2.03
C ALA A 116 -1.52 9.40 1.85
N THR A 117 -2.21 9.83 0.79
CA THR A 117 -2.40 11.25 0.46
C THR A 117 -3.71 11.85 1.01
N GLY A 118 -4.23 11.33 2.13
CA GLY A 118 -5.37 11.94 2.84
C GLY A 118 -6.72 11.24 2.70
N GLY A 119 -6.81 10.13 1.96
CA GLY A 119 -8.05 9.37 1.79
C GLY A 119 -8.64 8.84 3.09
N TYR A 120 -7.82 8.64 4.13
CA TYR A 120 -8.26 8.26 5.48
C TYR A 120 -9.23 9.27 6.11
N LYS A 121 -9.20 10.55 5.70
CA LYS A 121 -10.16 11.57 6.20
C LYS A 121 -11.55 11.37 5.62
N LEU A 122 -11.61 10.89 4.38
CA LEU A 122 -12.87 10.61 3.67
C LEU A 122 -13.41 9.23 4.01
N ARG A 123 -12.50 8.28 4.30
CA ARG A 123 -12.76 6.86 4.50
C ARG A 123 -12.00 6.39 5.74
N PRO A 124 -12.43 6.79 6.95
CA PRO A 124 -11.74 6.45 8.20
C PRO A 124 -11.70 4.94 8.49
N GLU A 125 -12.56 4.16 7.85
CA GLU A 125 -12.58 2.70 7.94
C GLU A 125 -11.54 2.00 7.05
N ALA A 126 -10.88 2.73 6.15
CA ALA A 126 -9.89 2.16 5.25
C ALA A 126 -8.51 2.12 5.90
N ILE A 127 -8.01 0.90 6.16
CA ILE A 127 -6.73 0.60 6.83
C ILE A 127 -6.43 1.46 8.09
N PRO A 128 -7.35 1.53 9.06
CA PRO A 128 -7.23 2.43 10.22
C PRO A 128 -6.05 2.07 11.13
N THR A 129 -5.66 0.80 11.19
CA THR A 129 -4.57 0.35 12.08
C THR A 129 -3.26 0.97 11.65
N TRP A 130 -2.95 0.89 10.34
CA TRP A 130 -1.76 1.55 9.80
C TRP A 130 -1.80 3.06 9.94
N VAL A 131 -2.95 3.72 9.70
CA VAL A 131 -3.07 5.19 9.84
C VAL A 131 -2.77 5.63 11.27
N GLU A 132 -3.26 4.89 12.26
CA GLU A 132 -2.97 5.14 13.67
C GLU A 132 -1.49 4.89 14.00
N HIS A 133 -0.96 3.72 13.62
CA HIS A 133 0.37 3.28 14.02
C HIS A 133 1.50 4.08 13.35
N SER A 134 1.33 4.44 12.07
CA SER A 134 2.31 5.21 11.32
C SER A 134 2.39 6.68 11.75
N GLY A 135 1.37 7.19 12.45
CA GLY A 135 1.25 8.61 12.71
C GLY A 135 1.06 9.45 11.44
N LEU A 136 0.72 8.84 10.29
CA LEU A 136 0.55 9.53 9.00
C LEU A 136 -0.36 10.75 9.09
N ALA A 137 -1.36 10.72 9.97
CA ALA A 137 -2.25 11.86 10.16
C ALA A 137 -1.51 13.16 10.56
N GLN A 138 -0.29 13.04 11.09
CA GLN A 138 0.62 14.12 11.46
C GLN A 138 1.81 14.30 10.51
N ALA A 139 1.94 13.43 9.50
CA ALA A 139 3.03 13.45 8.54
C ALA A 139 2.87 14.56 7.50
N SER A 140 4.01 15.02 6.97
CA SER A 140 4.07 15.94 5.83
C SER A 140 3.62 15.25 4.53
N PRO A 141 3.15 16.01 3.52
CA PRO A 141 2.84 15.49 2.20
C PRO A 141 4.01 14.73 1.55
N GLU A 142 5.24 15.18 1.77
CA GLU A 142 6.46 14.56 1.23
C GLU A 142 6.72 13.16 1.81
N GLU A 143 6.52 12.99 3.12
CA GLU A 143 6.62 11.69 3.80
C GLU A 143 5.52 10.73 3.32
N ALA A 144 4.30 11.25 3.11
CA ALA A 144 3.20 10.48 2.57
C ALA A 144 3.48 9.99 1.13
N ASP A 145 4.03 10.85 0.26
CA ASP A 145 4.34 10.50 -1.11
C ASP A 145 5.44 9.44 -1.20
N ALA A 146 6.46 9.49 -0.32
CA ALA A 146 7.59 8.56 -0.29
C ALA A 146 7.17 7.10 -0.05
N VAL A 147 6.09 6.88 0.69
CA VAL A 147 5.57 5.54 1.00
C VAL A 147 4.36 5.16 0.13
N SER A 148 3.94 6.06 -0.76
CA SER A 148 2.74 5.89 -1.58
C SER A 148 3.01 5.23 -2.92
N GLY A 149 2.09 4.37 -3.36
CA GLY A 149 2.09 3.83 -4.71
C GLY A 149 0.71 3.69 -5.33
N ALA A 150 0.67 3.63 -6.66
CA ALA A 150 -0.54 3.21 -7.37
C ALA A 150 -0.90 1.78 -6.95
N THR A 151 -2.21 1.47 -6.87
CA THR A 151 -2.67 0.12 -6.58
C THR A 151 -2.03 -0.87 -7.57
N LEU A 152 -1.23 -1.79 -7.04
CA LEU A 152 -0.50 -2.79 -7.82
C LEU A 152 -1.47 -3.74 -8.54
N SER A 153 -0.97 -4.37 -9.61
CA SER A 153 -1.70 -5.43 -10.30
C SER A 153 -1.72 -6.72 -9.46
N SER A 154 -2.68 -7.60 -9.72
CA SER A 154 -2.73 -8.93 -9.10
C SER A 154 -1.45 -9.72 -9.39
N GLY A 155 -1.01 -10.54 -8.43
CA GLY A 155 0.21 -11.34 -8.52
C GLY A 155 0.90 -11.51 -7.17
N GLN A 156 2.12 -12.04 -7.18
CA GLN A 156 2.95 -12.11 -5.98
C GLN A 156 3.58 -10.73 -5.71
N LEU A 157 3.18 -10.08 -4.63
CA LEU A 157 3.80 -8.84 -4.17
C LEU A 157 4.97 -9.13 -3.23
N LYS A 158 5.98 -8.27 -3.30
CA LYS A 158 7.21 -8.33 -2.51
C LYS A 158 7.62 -6.92 -2.09
N PHE A 159 7.90 -6.73 -0.82
CA PHE A 159 8.34 -5.45 -0.25
C PHE A 159 9.60 -5.69 0.55
N ALA A 160 10.68 -4.98 0.19
CA ALA A 160 11.98 -5.10 0.84
C ALA A 160 12.22 -3.93 1.79
N TRP A 161 12.77 -4.25 2.95
CA TRP A 161 13.22 -3.28 3.94
C TRP A 161 14.72 -3.44 4.18
N ASP A 162 15.46 -2.35 4.10
CA ASP A 162 16.92 -2.32 4.30
C ASP A 162 17.33 -2.20 5.78
N CYS A 163 16.39 -2.50 6.69
CA CYS A 163 16.57 -2.47 8.13
C CYS A 163 16.98 -1.07 8.64
N LYS A 164 16.34 -0.02 8.12
CA LYS A 164 16.45 1.35 8.60
C LYS A 164 15.11 1.91 9.09
N ASP A 165 15.15 2.78 10.07
CA ASP A 165 13.97 3.55 10.46
C ASP A 165 13.61 4.63 9.42
N GLN A 166 12.52 5.35 9.67
CA GLN A 166 12.05 6.48 8.84
C GLN A 166 13.07 7.61 8.68
N ASP A 167 14.01 7.76 9.61
CA ASP A 167 15.07 8.77 9.56
C ASP A 167 16.30 8.27 8.77
N GLY A 168 16.26 7.03 8.28
CA GLY A 168 17.34 6.40 7.54
C GLY A 168 18.45 5.82 8.43
N ASN A 169 18.23 5.70 9.74
CA ASN A 169 19.20 5.11 10.66
C ASN A 169 19.06 3.59 10.70
N PRO A 170 20.17 2.82 10.71
CA PRO A 170 20.10 1.37 10.90
C PRO A 170 19.50 0.99 12.25
N VAL A 171 18.55 0.06 12.24
CA VAL A 171 17.91 -0.45 13.47
C VAL A 171 18.79 -1.50 14.19
N PRO A 172 18.69 -1.70 15.51
CA PRO A 172 19.46 -2.75 16.20
C PRO A 172 19.00 -4.16 15.81
N ASP A 173 19.85 -5.16 16.04
CA ASP A 173 19.43 -6.56 16.02
C ASP A 173 18.34 -6.81 17.08
N GLY A 174 17.38 -7.67 16.77
CA GLY A 174 16.28 -7.97 17.67
C GLY A 174 15.06 -8.57 16.97
N THR A 175 13.98 -8.73 17.74
CA THR A 175 12.68 -9.15 17.21
C THR A 175 11.93 -7.94 16.68
N TYR A 176 11.40 -8.06 15.47
CA TYR A 176 10.54 -7.08 14.82
C TYR A 176 9.18 -7.69 14.53
N ARG A 177 8.19 -6.82 14.35
CA ARG A 177 6.86 -7.18 13.89
C ARG A 177 6.67 -6.65 12.49
N PHE A 178 6.04 -7.43 11.65
CA PHE A 178 5.67 -7.02 10.31
C PHE A 178 4.18 -7.18 10.10
N TYR A 179 3.62 -6.28 9.31
CA TYR A 179 2.18 -6.18 9.14
C TYR A 179 1.80 -5.99 7.68
N VAL A 180 0.64 -6.53 7.33
CA VAL A 180 -0.08 -6.19 6.10
C VAL A 180 -1.54 -5.99 6.46
N GLU A 181 -2.04 -4.76 6.32
CA GLU A 181 -3.45 -4.43 6.50
C GLU A 181 -4.08 -4.13 5.15
N GLY A 182 -5.25 -4.70 4.88
CA GLY A 182 -5.99 -4.47 3.64
C GLY A 182 -7.47 -4.22 3.87
N THR A 183 -8.03 -3.26 3.15
CA THR A 183 -9.46 -3.05 3.00
C THR A 183 -9.94 -3.64 1.68
N THR A 184 -10.70 -4.74 1.76
CA THR A 184 -11.18 -5.48 0.60
C THR A 184 -12.30 -4.73 -0.11
N ARG A 185 -13.23 -4.20 0.69
CA ARG A 185 -14.33 -3.33 0.27
C ARG A 185 -14.92 -2.63 1.50
N TRP A 186 -15.10 -1.32 1.42
CA TRP A 186 -15.73 -0.54 2.50
C TRP A 186 -15.07 -0.81 3.87
N GLU A 187 -15.81 -1.33 4.84
CA GLU A 187 -15.34 -1.64 6.19
C GLU A 187 -14.71 -3.04 6.33
N ASN A 188 -14.72 -3.85 5.27
CA ASN A 188 -14.17 -5.21 5.29
C ASN A 188 -12.65 -5.18 5.30
N ARG A 189 -12.04 -5.64 6.40
CA ARG A 189 -10.59 -5.59 6.61
C ARG A 189 -9.97 -6.95 6.87
N ILE A 190 -8.72 -7.04 6.44
CA ILE A 190 -7.77 -8.12 6.68
C ILE A 190 -6.59 -7.48 7.40
N LEU A 191 -6.11 -8.11 8.49
CA LEU A 191 -4.88 -7.73 9.16
C LEU A 191 -4.01 -8.97 9.35
N TYR A 192 -2.88 -9.00 8.66
CA TYR A 192 -1.79 -9.94 8.92
C TYR A 192 -0.79 -9.32 9.88
N GLU A 193 -0.37 -10.10 10.87
CA GLU A 193 0.64 -9.74 11.88
C GLU A 193 1.59 -10.92 12.08
N GLY A 194 2.89 -10.68 11.93
CA GLY A 194 3.93 -11.68 12.17
C GLY A 194 5.12 -11.10 12.90
N THR A 195 5.96 -11.99 13.44
CA THR A 195 7.22 -11.60 14.12
C THR A 195 8.40 -12.24 13.43
N ILE A 196 9.53 -11.53 13.36
CA ILE A 196 10.75 -12.02 12.73
C ILE A 196 11.99 -11.52 13.46
N ALA A 197 13.02 -12.36 13.55
CA ALA A 197 14.30 -11.99 14.15
C ALA A 197 15.25 -11.41 13.09
N VAL A 198 15.72 -10.18 13.33
CA VAL A 198 16.75 -9.48 12.56
C VAL A 198 18.07 -9.61 13.32
N GLY A 199 19.11 -10.10 12.66
CA GLY A 199 20.42 -10.29 13.27
C GLY A 199 21.43 -10.96 12.36
N LYS A 200 22.11 -12.00 12.86
CA LYS A 200 23.23 -12.65 12.16
C LYS A 200 22.84 -13.86 11.29
N GLU A 201 21.62 -14.34 11.44
CA GLU A 201 21.15 -15.55 10.77
C GLU A 201 20.00 -15.24 9.84
N ARG A 202 19.86 -16.02 8.77
CA ARG A 202 18.68 -16.02 7.92
C ARG A 202 17.49 -16.54 8.72
N THR A 203 16.38 -15.82 8.71
CA THR A 203 15.15 -16.23 9.38
C THR A 203 13.96 -16.11 8.45
N GLU A 204 12.95 -16.92 8.70
CA GLU A 204 11.68 -16.92 7.96
C GLU A 204 10.52 -16.94 8.95
N SER A 205 9.39 -16.35 8.56
CA SER A 205 8.19 -16.30 9.40
C SER A 205 6.93 -16.20 8.56
N GLU A 206 5.84 -16.76 9.07
CA GLU A 206 4.49 -16.59 8.53
C GLU A 206 3.67 -15.73 9.49
N ALA A 207 2.82 -14.85 8.95
CA ALA A 207 1.95 -14.01 9.76
C ALA A 207 0.62 -14.71 10.09
N ASP A 208 0.11 -14.45 11.29
CA ASP A 208 -1.27 -14.74 11.68
C ASP A 208 -2.22 -13.72 11.04
N VAL A 209 -3.47 -14.11 10.79
CA VAL A 209 -4.47 -13.25 10.14
C VAL A 209 -5.71 -13.04 11.01
N LYS A 210 -6.24 -11.82 10.97
CA LYS A 210 -7.53 -11.43 11.54
C LYS A 210 -8.40 -10.79 10.47
N TYR A 211 -9.69 -11.15 10.46
CA TYR A 211 -10.69 -10.61 9.56
C TYR A 211 -11.77 -9.88 10.37
N THR A 212 -12.32 -8.80 9.82
CA THR A 212 -13.46 -8.12 10.46
C THR A 212 -14.79 -8.74 10.10
N THR A 213 -14.88 -9.42 8.95
CA THR A 213 -16.10 -9.99 8.39
C THR A 213 -15.80 -11.25 7.59
N ASP A 214 -16.82 -12.09 7.38
CA ASP A 214 -16.70 -13.29 6.53
C ASP A 214 -16.43 -12.90 5.07
N GLU A 215 -16.98 -11.77 4.61
CA GLU A 215 -16.71 -11.23 3.28
C GLU A 215 -15.24 -10.83 3.10
N ALA A 216 -14.59 -10.30 4.15
CA ALA A 216 -13.16 -10.04 4.12
C ALA A 216 -12.36 -11.35 3.96
N ALA A 217 -12.71 -12.38 4.72
CA ALA A 217 -12.07 -13.69 4.67
C ALA A 217 -12.24 -14.39 3.30
N GLN A 218 -13.40 -14.21 2.66
CA GLN A 218 -13.71 -14.82 1.37
C GLN A 218 -13.17 -14.03 0.17
N SER A 219 -12.73 -12.78 0.36
CA SER A 219 -12.30 -11.90 -0.73
C SER A 219 -11.09 -12.42 -1.52
N GLY A 220 -10.22 -13.20 -0.87
CA GLY A 220 -8.93 -13.64 -1.42
C GLY A 220 -8.00 -12.49 -1.82
N MET A 221 -8.27 -11.24 -1.37
CA MET A 221 -7.51 -10.07 -1.80
C MET A 221 -6.04 -10.16 -1.41
N ILE A 222 -5.76 -10.65 -0.20
CA ILE A 222 -4.42 -10.84 0.34
C ILE A 222 -4.34 -12.30 0.79
N GLY A 223 -3.41 -13.06 0.22
CA GLY A 223 -3.11 -14.42 0.63
C GLY A 223 -2.16 -14.47 1.83
N GLN A 224 -1.69 -15.68 2.17
CA GLN A 224 -0.74 -15.87 3.28
C GLN A 224 0.47 -14.94 3.14
N VAL A 225 0.73 -14.18 4.20
CA VAL A 225 1.88 -13.27 4.27
C VAL A 225 3.04 -14.00 4.92
N THR A 226 4.19 -13.91 4.27
CA THR A 226 5.46 -14.46 4.75
C THR A 226 6.54 -13.38 4.77
N ALA A 227 7.54 -13.58 5.61
CA ALA A 227 8.69 -12.71 5.73
C ALA A 227 9.99 -13.53 5.73
N VAL A 228 11.01 -13.02 5.05
CA VAL A 228 12.35 -13.63 4.99
C VAL A 228 13.40 -12.56 5.26
N TYR A 229 14.19 -12.75 6.32
CA TYR A 229 15.33 -11.90 6.64
C TYR A 229 16.63 -12.54 6.13
N MET A 230 17.47 -11.73 5.51
CA MET A 230 18.81 -12.07 5.04
C MET A 230 19.82 -11.13 5.72
N PRO A 231 20.82 -11.64 6.48
CA PRO A 231 21.83 -10.84 7.17
C PRO A 231 22.86 -10.21 6.21
#